data_AF-A0A938CJI8-F1
#
_entry.id   AF-A0A938CJI8-F1
#
_cell.length_a   1.000
_cell.length_b   1.000
_cell.length_c   1.000
_cell.angle_alpha   90.00
_cell.angle_beta   90.00
_cell.angle_gamma   90.00
#
_symmetry.space_group_name_H-M   'P 1'
#
loop_
_entity.id
_entity.type
_entity.pdbx_description
1 polymer ?
#
loop_
_entity_poly.entity_id
_entity_poly.type
_entity_poly.pdbx_seq_one_letter_code
_entity_poly.pdbx_strand_id
1 'polypeptide(L)'
;RQLLGSKRLYVHCTTMPLWDPDLPVPFVDTWADYLLRGEGLGRDHIDPIYLRYVASGYNISNAIGELCYETCRVDQAMFDWALEANVRVPYWPGLQRYGTKEYFLSPEEEARFKGHYLPAADGVTGATAYAEPAAGGFVRRQARRAEQARARAAAEIEFARYLAKQKTKRQGEPVDNLAAFRGGECSDYSTSVWSPHGIGHRLEYATDQNPETYWAADHPPVWLTTDLGKVEIIGKVRITNYFADERYYHYRVEVSADNASWTTVGEKTNDALATAAGDLYEFPPTAAQYVRVTMLYNSANWGQHVSEVWVAQ
;
A
#
# COMPACT_ATOMS: atom_id res chain seq x y z
N ARG A 1 25.09 -30.27 -13.44
CA ARG A 1 26.25 -30.10 -14.36
C ARG A 1 26.13 -30.91 -15.65
N GLN A 2 25.72 -32.18 -15.61
CA GLN A 2 25.51 -32.97 -16.84
C GLN A 2 24.42 -32.38 -17.76
N LEU A 3 23.35 -31.84 -17.17
CA LEU A 3 22.23 -31.19 -17.87
C LEU A 3 22.48 -29.70 -18.19
N LEU A 4 23.27 -29.02 -17.37
CA LEU A 4 23.41 -27.55 -17.38
C LEU A 4 24.78 -27.06 -17.89
N GLY A 5 25.77 -27.95 -18.05
CA GLY A 5 27.13 -27.56 -18.40
C GLY A 5 27.77 -26.63 -17.37
N SER A 6 28.35 -25.53 -17.84
CA SER A 6 28.99 -24.45 -17.06
C SER A 6 28.02 -23.41 -16.48
N LYS A 7 26.72 -23.55 -16.75
CA LYS A 7 25.70 -22.56 -16.38
C LYS A 7 25.39 -22.57 -14.89
N ARG A 8 24.93 -21.42 -14.38
CA ARG A 8 24.58 -21.23 -12.96
C ARG A 8 23.09 -21.42 -12.72
N LEU A 9 22.75 -22.25 -11.73
CA LEU A 9 21.39 -22.47 -11.26
C LEU A 9 21.28 -21.95 -9.82
N TYR A 10 20.31 -21.08 -9.57
CA TYR A 10 19.95 -20.64 -8.23
C TYR A 10 18.64 -21.28 -7.78
N VAL A 11 18.52 -21.53 -6.47
CA VAL A 11 17.34 -22.08 -5.80
C VAL A 11 16.88 -21.06 -4.76
N HIS A 12 15.63 -20.63 -4.87
CA HIS A 12 15.00 -19.63 -4.00
C HIS A 12 14.19 -20.27 -2.86
N CYS A 13 14.05 -19.57 -1.74
CA CYS A 13 13.21 -19.92 -0.58
C CYS A 13 12.22 -18.79 -0.28
N THR A 14 10.94 -19.14 -0.09
CA THR A 14 9.74 -18.30 -0.27
C THR A 14 9.50 -17.21 0.79
N THR A 15 10.35 -17.06 1.80
CA THR A 15 10.10 -16.08 2.88
C THR A 15 10.95 -14.81 2.72
N MET A 16 10.28 -13.65 2.66
CA MET A 16 10.95 -12.34 2.81
C MET A 16 11.61 -12.25 4.20
N PRO A 17 12.94 -12.15 4.30
CA PRO A 17 13.62 -12.24 5.59
C PRO A 17 13.44 -11.00 6.48
N LEU A 18 12.85 -9.89 5.99
CA LEU A 18 12.92 -8.59 6.66
C LEU A 18 11.62 -7.77 6.74
N TRP A 19 10.47 -8.28 6.25
CA TRP A 19 9.14 -7.63 6.37
C TRP A 19 9.08 -6.13 5.98
N ASP A 20 9.87 -5.72 4.99
CA ASP A 20 9.96 -4.33 4.52
C ASP A 20 9.36 -4.21 3.09
N PRO A 21 8.27 -3.44 2.89
CA PRO A 21 7.63 -3.27 1.58
C PRO A 21 8.40 -2.35 0.62
N ASP A 22 9.37 -1.58 1.11
CA ASP A 22 10.15 -0.61 0.33
C ASP A 22 11.55 -1.10 -0.04
N LEU A 23 11.92 -2.32 0.38
CA LEU A 23 13.13 -2.95 -0.10
C LEU A 23 12.83 -3.61 -1.44
N PRO A 24 13.23 -3.02 -2.60
CA PRO A 24 13.21 -3.79 -3.82
C PRO A 24 14.14 -4.98 -3.56
N VAL A 25 13.71 -6.18 -3.98
CA VAL A 25 14.51 -7.40 -3.86
C VAL A 25 15.29 -7.67 -5.16
N PRO A 26 16.10 -6.77 -5.76
CA PRO A 26 16.73 -7.06 -7.04
C PRO A 26 18.10 -7.76 -6.91
N PHE A 27 18.63 -7.96 -5.69
CA PHE A 27 20.07 -8.17 -5.57
C PHE A 27 20.57 -9.62 -5.63
N VAL A 28 19.69 -10.63 -5.55
CA VAL A 28 20.17 -12.02 -5.47
C VAL A 28 20.21 -12.76 -6.82
N ASP A 29 19.41 -12.38 -7.83
CA ASP A 29 19.19 -13.26 -8.99
C ASP A 29 19.43 -12.65 -10.40
N THR A 30 19.96 -11.43 -10.53
CA THR A 30 20.14 -10.77 -11.86
C THR A 30 21.24 -11.36 -12.75
N TRP A 31 21.79 -12.54 -12.42
CA TRP A 31 22.89 -13.17 -13.17
C TRP A 31 22.74 -14.69 -13.38
N ALA A 32 21.53 -15.24 -13.22
CA ALA A 32 21.27 -16.66 -13.48
C ALA A 32 20.95 -16.92 -14.96
N ASP A 33 21.52 -18.01 -15.51
CA ASP A 33 21.14 -18.50 -16.84
C ASP A 33 19.81 -19.25 -16.80
N TYR A 34 19.59 -19.96 -15.69
CA TYR A 34 18.33 -20.59 -15.36
C TYR A 34 18.01 -20.43 -13.87
N LEU A 35 16.72 -20.31 -13.59
CA LEU A 35 16.18 -20.34 -12.23
C LEU A 35 15.22 -21.52 -12.11
N LEU A 36 15.41 -22.35 -11.08
CA LEU A 36 14.46 -23.36 -10.68
C LEU A 36 13.92 -22.96 -9.31
N ARG A 37 12.64 -22.62 -9.25
CA ARG A 37 11.93 -22.38 -7.99
C ARG A 37 11.04 -23.56 -7.68
N GLY A 38 10.88 -23.85 -6.40
CA GLY A 38 9.78 -24.70 -5.96
C GLY A 38 9.34 -24.36 -4.54
N GLU A 39 8.03 -24.42 -4.32
CA GLU A 39 7.41 -24.26 -3.01
C GLU A 39 6.86 -25.62 -2.58
N GLY A 40 7.15 -25.99 -1.34
CA GLY A 40 6.56 -27.14 -0.67
C GLY A 40 5.86 -26.66 0.60
N LEU A 41 4.88 -27.43 1.08
CA LEU A 41 4.35 -27.21 2.43
C LEU A 41 5.49 -27.44 3.44
N GLY A 42 5.55 -26.62 4.49
CA GLY A 42 6.47 -26.80 5.62
C GLY A 42 6.16 -28.07 6.41
N ARG A 43 6.39 -29.23 5.81
CA ARG A 43 6.20 -30.57 6.34
C ARG A 43 7.53 -31.32 6.26
N ASP A 44 7.64 -32.42 7.00
CA ASP A 44 8.86 -33.25 7.06
C ASP A 44 9.18 -33.97 5.73
N HIS A 45 8.33 -33.84 4.71
CA HIS A 45 8.48 -34.43 3.38
C HIS A 45 7.87 -33.52 2.30
N ILE A 46 8.40 -33.62 1.08
CA ILE A 46 7.83 -32.97 -0.10
C ILE A 46 6.43 -33.55 -0.34
N ASP A 47 5.41 -32.70 -0.33
CA ASP A 47 4.06 -33.07 -0.70
C ASP A 47 3.97 -33.12 -2.24
N PRO A 48 3.78 -34.30 -2.86
CA PRO A 48 3.78 -34.44 -4.32
C PRO A 48 2.55 -33.80 -4.97
N ILE A 49 1.52 -33.44 -4.19
CA ILE A 49 0.33 -32.72 -4.66
C ILE A 49 0.56 -31.20 -4.58
N TYR A 50 1.37 -30.74 -3.61
CA TYR A 50 1.64 -29.31 -3.40
C TYR A 50 2.93 -28.81 -4.07
N LEU A 51 3.76 -29.69 -4.65
CA LEU A 51 5.03 -29.25 -5.25
C LEU A 51 4.80 -28.33 -6.45
N ARG A 52 5.02 -27.03 -6.24
CA ARG A 52 4.99 -26.01 -7.28
C ARG A 52 6.40 -25.90 -7.85
N TYR A 53 6.54 -25.67 -9.15
CA TYR A 53 7.84 -25.35 -9.71
C TYR A 53 7.77 -24.36 -10.87
N VAL A 54 8.83 -23.57 -11.01
CA VAL A 54 9.03 -22.65 -12.13
C VAL A 54 10.43 -22.89 -12.67
N ALA A 55 10.51 -23.37 -13.91
CA ALA A 55 11.74 -23.35 -14.68
C ALA A 55 11.78 -22.06 -15.51
N SER A 56 12.92 -21.38 -15.47
CA SER A 56 12.98 -19.99 -15.89
C SER A 56 14.30 -19.66 -16.57
N GLY A 57 14.26 -18.89 -17.66
CA GLY A 57 15.42 -18.50 -18.48
C GLY A 57 16.20 -17.28 -17.98
N TYR A 58 16.75 -16.50 -18.91
CA TYR A 58 17.76 -15.46 -18.68
C TYR A 58 17.29 -14.23 -17.85
N ASN A 59 18.07 -13.81 -16.85
CA ASN A 59 18.00 -12.52 -16.11
C ASN A 59 16.65 -12.14 -15.46
N ILE A 60 16.00 -13.07 -14.79
CA ILE A 60 14.66 -12.86 -14.19
C ILE A 60 14.74 -12.05 -12.89
N SER A 61 13.73 -11.21 -12.67
CA SER A 61 13.56 -10.45 -11.43
C SER A 61 13.16 -11.32 -10.24
N ASN A 62 13.71 -11.05 -9.04
CA ASN A 62 13.37 -11.74 -7.79
C ASN A 62 12.18 -11.11 -7.03
N ALA A 63 11.18 -10.63 -7.76
CA ALA A 63 9.90 -10.32 -7.12
C ALA A 63 9.27 -11.65 -6.65
N ILE A 64 9.09 -11.80 -5.34
CA ILE A 64 8.23 -12.85 -4.79
C ILE A 64 6.80 -12.48 -5.16
N GLY A 65 6.14 -13.36 -5.89
CA GLY A 65 4.76 -13.19 -6.32
C GLY A 65 4.29 -14.51 -6.89
N GLU A 66 4.11 -15.51 -6.04
CA GLU A 66 3.33 -16.67 -6.44
C GLU A 66 1.90 -16.20 -6.66
N LEU A 67 1.44 -16.35 -7.89
CA LEU A 67 0.14 -15.86 -8.28
C LEU A 67 -0.90 -16.84 -7.73
N CYS A 68 -1.52 -16.44 -6.63
CA CYS A 68 -2.65 -17.12 -6.03
C CYS A 68 -3.84 -17.10 -6.99
N TYR A 69 -3.99 -18.17 -7.79
CA TYR A 69 -5.04 -18.26 -8.81
C TYR A 69 -6.47 -18.18 -8.26
N GLU A 70 -6.67 -18.32 -6.96
CA GLU A 70 -7.97 -18.12 -6.34
C GLU A 70 -8.44 -16.66 -6.34
N THR A 71 -7.51 -15.71 -6.37
CA THR A 71 -7.77 -14.27 -6.25
C THR A 71 -7.28 -13.49 -7.46
N CYS A 72 -6.34 -14.04 -8.22
CA CYS A 72 -5.75 -13.42 -9.39
C CYS A 72 -5.83 -14.41 -10.56
N ARG A 73 -6.78 -14.24 -11.48
CA ARG A 73 -6.83 -15.05 -12.71
C ARG A 73 -5.89 -14.47 -13.76
N VAL A 74 -5.23 -15.34 -14.51
CA VAL A 74 -4.29 -14.92 -15.55
C VAL A 74 -5.04 -14.70 -16.87
N ASP A 75 -4.90 -13.49 -17.40
CA ASP A 75 -5.34 -13.15 -18.74
C ASP A 75 -4.13 -12.84 -19.64
N GLN A 76 -4.40 -12.54 -20.90
CA GLN A 76 -3.34 -12.22 -21.86
C GLN A 76 -2.56 -10.95 -21.47
N ALA A 77 -3.23 -9.96 -20.89
CA ALA A 77 -2.57 -8.73 -20.47
C ALA A 77 -1.57 -8.96 -19.33
N MET A 78 -1.90 -9.85 -18.39
CA MET A 78 -0.99 -10.30 -17.33
C MET A 78 0.20 -11.07 -17.90
N PHE A 79 -0.02 -11.94 -18.89
CA PHE A 79 1.06 -12.66 -19.57
C PHE A 79 2.04 -11.72 -20.28
N ASP A 80 1.52 -10.75 -21.03
CA ASP A 80 2.33 -9.76 -21.72
C ASP A 80 3.14 -8.92 -20.71
N TRP A 81 2.50 -8.49 -19.62
CA TRP A 81 3.18 -7.76 -18.56
C TRP A 81 4.31 -8.58 -17.92
N ALA A 82 4.07 -9.87 -17.66
CA ALA A 82 5.08 -10.75 -17.10
C ALA A 82 6.29 -10.85 -18.04
N LEU A 83 6.07 -11.02 -19.34
CA LEU A 83 7.14 -11.03 -20.34
C LEU A 83 7.90 -9.69 -20.38
N GLU A 84 7.19 -8.56 -20.42
CA GLU A 84 7.74 -7.19 -20.42
C GLU A 84 8.52 -6.79 -19.15
N ALA A 85 8.22 -7.46 -18.03
CA ALA A 85 8.88 -7.27 -16.75
C ALA A 85 10.00 -8.30 -16.50
N ASN A 86 10.21 -9.23 -17.44
CA ASN A 86 11.02 -10.44 -17.27
C ASN A 86 10.68 -11.22 -15.98
N VAL A 87 9.38 -11.40 -15.75
CA VAL A 87 8.78 -12.16 -14.66
C VAL A 87 8.15 -13.43 -15.21
N ARG A 88 8.16 -14.49 -14.39
CA ARG A 88 7.71 -15.82 -14.81
C ARG A 88 6.49 -16.24 -14.03
N VAL A 89 5.42 -16.54 -14.76
CA VAL A 89 4.16 -16.99 -14.19
C VAL A 89 4.34 -18.47 -13.82
N PRO A 90 4.10 -18.86 -12.56
CA PRO A 90 4.20 -20.25 -12.16
C PRO A 90 3.20 -21.10 -12.96
N TYR A 91 3.43 -22.40 -13.04
CA TYR A 91 2.43 -23.36 -13.50
C TYR A 91 2.14 -24.29 -12.33
N TRP A 92 0.87 -24.47 -11.99
CA TRP A 92 0.45 -25.38 -10.93
C TRP A 92 -0.11 -26.66 -11.55
N PRO A 93 0.69 -27.74 -11.60
CA PRO A 93 0.22 -29.03 -12.09
C PRO A 93 -0.63 -29.67 -11.00
N GLY A 94 -1.96 -29.61 -11.16
CA GLY A 94 -2.88 -30.31 -10.28
C GLY A 94 -4.13 -29.52 -9.98
N LEU A 95 -5.28 -30.19 -9.96
CA LEU A 95 -6.58 -29.59 -9.68
C LEU A 95 -6.78 -29.33 -8.17
N GLN A 96 -5.79 -28.68 -7.54
CA GLN A 96 -5.80 -28.45 -6.11
C GLN A 96 -6.94 -27.50 -5.72
N ARG A 97 -7.80 -27.97 -4.81
CA ARG A 97 -8.90 -27.18 -4.25
C ARG A 97 -8.76 -27.11 -2.73
N TYR A 98 -8.96 -25.92 -2.16
CA TYR A 98 -9.03 -25.71 -0.72
C TYR A 98 -10.25 -24.84 -0.39
N GLY A 99 -11.28 -25.45 0.20
CA GLY A 99 -12.59 -24.80 0.31
C GLY A 99 -13.17 -24.49 -1.08
N THR A 100 -13.55 -23.23 -1.32
CA THR A 100 -14.04 -22.75 -2.62
C THR A 100 -12.93 -22.26 -3.56
N LYS A 101 -11.66 -22.30 -3.12
CA LYS A 101 -10.53 -21.75 -3.85
C LYS A 101 -9.91 -22.79 -4.78
N GLU A 102 -9.69 -22.39 -6.03
CA GLU A 102 -9.09 -23.23 -7.07
C GLU A 102 -7.67 -22.75 -7.38
N TYR A 103 -6.70 -23.56 -6.95
CA TYR A 103 -5.28 -23.32 -7.13
C TYR A 103 -4.81 -23.98 -8.43
N PHE A 104 -5.46 -23.65 -9.55
CA PHE A 104 -5.07 -24.09 -10.89
C PHE A 104 -5.67 -23.20 -11.99
N LEU A 105 -5.05 -23.25 -13.17
CA LEU A 105 -5.55 -22.58 -14.37
C LEU A 105 -6.85 -23.25 -14.83
N SER A 106 -7.86 -22.45 -15.17
CA SER A 106 -9.05 -22.97 -15.84
C SER A 106 -8.67 -23.51 -17.22
N PRO A 107 -9.47 -24.36 -17.87
CA PRO A 107 -9.14 -24.89 -19.20
C PRO A 107 -8.83 -23.80 -20.24
N GLU A 108 -9.52 -22.65 -20.16
CA GLU A 108 -9.30 -21.51 -21.04
C GLU A 108 -7.98 -20.79 -20.74
N GLU A 109 -7.67 -20.61 -19.45
CA GLU A 109 -6.41 -20.01 -19.01
C GLU A 109 -5.22 -20.91 -19.31
N GLU A 110 -5.37 -22.23 -19.14
CA GLU A 110 -4.35 -23.21 -19.49
C GLU A 110 -4.09 -23.23 -21.00
N ALA A 111 -5.15 -23.16 -21.81
CA ALA A 111 -5.02 -23.03 -23.26
C ALA A 111 -4.25 -21.74 -23.64
N ARG A 112 -4.57 -20.59 -23.03
CA ARG A 112 -3.81 -19.35 -23.22
C ARG A 112 -2.37 -19.45 -22.72
N PHE A 113 -2.15 -20.06 -21.55
CA PHE A 113 -0.82 -20.23 -20.98
C PHE A 113 0.05 -21.06 -21.91
N LYS A 114 -0.45 -22.19 -22.41
CA LYS A 114 0.28 -23.08 -23.33
C LYS A 114 0.42 -22.51 -24.75
N GLY A 115 -0.59 -21.80 -25.24
CA GLY A 115 -0.63 -21.30 -26.61
C GLY A 115 0.06 -19.95 -26.83
N HIS A 116 0.07 -19.09 -25.80
CA HIS A 116 0.62 -17.72 -25.89
C HIS A 116 1.83 -17.55 -24.97
N TYR A 117 1.63 -17.77 -23.66
CA TYR A 117 2.64 -17.40 -22.67
C TYR A 117 3.89 -18.27 -22.73
N LEU A 118 3.73 -19.59 -22.68
CA LEU A 118 4.84 -20.55 -22.59
C LEU A 118 5.78 -20.45 -23.82
N PRO A 119 5.29 -20.44 -25.08
CA PRO A 119 6.17 -20.29 -26.25
C PRO A 119 6.89 -18.94 -26.27
N ALA A 120 6.21 -17.85 -25.90
CA ALA A 120 6.82 -16.52 -25.83
C ALA A 120 7.89 -16.46 -24.72
N ALA A 121 7.61 -17.05 -23.56
CA ALA A 121 8.53 -17.13 -22.43
C ALA A 121 9.79 -17.93 -22.79
N ASP A 122 9.62 -19.11 -23.40
CA ASP A 122 10.70 -20.00 -23.84
C ASP A 122 11.57 -19.35 -24.93
N GLY A 123 10.98 -18.48 -25.76
CA GLY A 123 11.69 -17.70 -26.76
C GLY A 123 12.70 -16.70 -26.19
N VAL A 124 12.54 -16.28 -24.92
CA VAL A 124 13.45 -15.34 -24.25
C VAL A 124 14.68 -16.09 -23.72
N THR A 125 15.64 -16.33 -24.62
CA THR A 125 16.85 -17.11 -24.36
C THR A 125 18.10 -16.27 -24.05
N GLY A 126 17.99 -14.94 -24.17
CA GLY A 126 19.09 -14.01 -23.92
C GLY A 126 18.70 -12.56 -24.20
N ALA A 127 19.66 -11.64 -24.01
CA ALA A 127 19.43 -10.20 -24.10
C ALA A 127 18.80 -9.75 -25.43
N THR A 128 19.24 -10.30 -26.56
CA THR A 128 18.68 -9.95 -27.88
C THR A 128 17.22 -10.34 -28.01
N ALA A 129 16.85 -11.54 -27.56
CA ALA A 129 15.46 -12.00 -27.59
C ALA A 129 14.55 -11.25 -26.61
N TYR A 130 15.13 -10.71 -25.52
CA TYR A 130 14.41 -9.91 -24.54
C TYR A 130 14.25 -8.43 -24.92
N ALA A 131 14.99 -7.93 -25.91
CA ALA A 131 15.06 -6.50 -26.20
C ALA A 131 13.70 -5.87 -26.55
N GLU A 132 12.86 -6.58 -27.29
CA GLU A 132 11.53 -6.09 -27.69
C GLU A 132 10.54 -6.09 -26.51
N PRO A 133 10.37 -7.18 -25.73
CA PRO A 133 9.56 -7.14 -24.51
C PRO A 133 10.02 -6.07 -23.51
N ALA A 134 11.34 -5.88 -23.37
CA ALA A 134 11.90 -4.86 -22.49
C ALA A 134 11.50 -3.44 -22.92
N ALA A 135 11.55 -3.16 -24.23
CA ALA A 135 11.16 -1.88 -24.81
C ALA A 135 9.65 -1.63 -24.65
N GLY A 136 8.82 -2.63 -24.96
CA GLY A 136 7.36 -2.58 -24.75
C GLY A 136 7.01 -2.32 -23.29
N GLY A 137 7.67 -3.03 -22.37
CA GLY A 137 7.50 -2.86 -20.94
C GLY A 137 7.90 -1.47 -20.45
N PHE A 138 8.98 -0.90 -20.99
CA PHE A 138 9.40 0.46 -20.67
C PHE A 138 8.33 1.48 -21.08
N VAL A 139 7.82 1.38 -22.31
CA VAL A 139 6.75 2.25 -22.82
C VAL A 139 5.48 2.11 -21.98
N ARG A 140 5.04 0.88 -21.69
CA ARG A 140 3.84 0.61 -20.89
C ARG A 140 3.98 1.16 -19.46
N ARG A 141 5.15 1.00 -18.83
CA ARG A 141 5.43 1.56 -17.49
C ARG A 141 5.42 3.08 -17.50
N GLN A 142 6.01 3.72 -18.51
CA GLN A 142 5.96 5.17 -18.66
C GLN A 142 4.53 5.68 -18.87
N ALA A 143 3.75 5.01 -19.72
CA ALA A 143 2.35 5.36 -19.96
C ALA A 143 1.51 5.28 -18.68
N ARG A 144 1.65 4.19 -17.90
CA ARG A 144 0.95 4.04 -16.60
C ARG A 144 1.38 5.08 -15.57
N ARG A 145 2.67 5.39 -15.48
CA ARG A 145 3.16 6.48 -14.60
C ARG A 145 2.57 7.83 -15.01
N ALA A 146 2.49 8.10 -16.31
CA ALA A 146 1.89 9.34 -16.82
C ALA A 146 0.38 9.40 -16.53
N GLU A 147 -0.34 8.27 -16.65
CA GLU A 147 -1.75 8.17 -16.29
C GLU A 147 -1.98 8.40 -14.80
N GLN A 148 -1.21 7.75 -13.93
CA GLN A 148 -1.25 7.97 -12.48
C GLN A 148 -0.96 9.43 -12.12
N ALA A 149 0.04 10.05 -12.77
CA ALA A 149 0.35 11.46 -12.57
C ALA A 149 -0.83 12.37 -12.99
N ARG A 150 -1.49 12.09 -14.12
CA ARG A 150 -2.69 12.82 -14.56
C ARG A 150 -3.84 12.65 -13.57
N ALA A 151 -4.08 11.44 -13.07
CA ALA A 151 -5.13 11.17 -12.09
C ALA A 151 -4.87 11.92 -10.77
N ARG A 152 -3.62 11.93 -10.30
CA ARG A 152 -3.21 12.71 -9.11
C ARG A 152 -3.43 14.21 -9.30
N ALA A 153 -2.99 14.76 -10.44
CA ALA A 153 -3.18 16.17 -10.74
C ALA A 153 -4.67 16.56 -10.84
N ALA A 154 -5.50 15.70 -11.43
CA ALA A 154 -6.95 15.91 -11.47
C ALA A 154 -7.57 15.91 -10.07
N ALA A 155 -7.18 14.95 -9.22
CA ALA A 155 -7.63 14.86 -7.84
C ALA A 155 -7.20 16.07 -7.00
N GLU A 156 -6.01 16.64 -7.25
CA GLU A 156 -5.56 17.89 -6.59
C GLU A 156 -6.43 19.08 -6.94
N ILE A 157 -6.78 19.22 -8.22
CA ILE A 157 -7.66 20.29 -8.69
C ILE A 157 -9.06 20.14 -8.07
N GLU A 158 -9.60 18.93 -8.04
CA GLU A 158 -10.89 18.65 -7.42
C GLU A 158 -10.87 18.93 -5.91
N PHE A 159 -9.82 18.48 -5.22
CA PHE A 159 -9.62 18.71 -3.81
C PHE A 159 -9.55 20.22 -3.49
N ALA A 160 -8.79 20.99 -4.26
CA ALA A 160 -8.72 22.44 -4.07
C ALA A 160 -10.09 23.12 -4.22
N ARG A 161 -10.92 22.68 -5.18
CA ARG A 161 -12.30 23.18 -5.33
C ARG A 161 -13.18 22.77 -4.16
N TYR A 162 -13.06 21.54 -3.67
CA TYR A 162 -13.77 21.06 -2.49
C TYR A 162 -13.43 21.90 -1.26
N LEU A 163 -12.14 22.08 -0.96
CA LEU A 163 -11.69 22.82 0.21
C LEU A 163 -12.12 24.29 0.15
N ALA A 164 -12.09 24.91 -1.03
CA ALA A 164 -12.61 26.26 -1.23
C ALA A 164 -14.11 26.36 -0.90
N LYS A 165 -14.91 25.38 -1.35
CA LYS A 165 -16.35 25.31 -1.02
C LYS A 165 -16.59 25.14 0.48
N GLN A 166 -15.82 24.29 1.16
CA GLN A 166 -15.95 24.11 2.62
C GLN A 166 -15.64 25.40 3.37
N LYS A 167 -14.55 26.09 2.99
CA LYS A 167 -14.20 27.41 3.55
C LYS A 167 -15.32 28.44 3.36
N THR A 168 -15.93 28.49 2.17
CA THR A 168 -17.07 29.39 1.90
C THR A 168 -18.29 29.01 2.73
N LYS A 169 -18.60 27.71 2.88
CA LYS A 169 -19.75 27.24 3.67
C LYS A 169 -19.65 27.67 5.13
N ARG A 170 -18.43 27.70 5.69
CA ARG A 170 -18.14 28.09 7.07
C ARG A 170 -17.87 29.60 7.24
N GLN A 171 -17.96 30.40 6.18
CA GLN A 171 -17.63 31.81 6.24
C GLN A 171 -18.62 32.57 7.13
N GLY A 172 -18.11 33.18 8.20
CA GLY A 172 -18.93 33.92 9.17
C GLY A 172 -19.47 33.08 10.33
N GLU A 173 -19.20 31.76 10.35
CA GLU A 173 -19.42 30.93 11.53
C GLU A 173 -18.23 31.09 12.51
N PRO A 174 -18.47 31.18 13.83
CA PRO A 174 -17.40 31.06 14.80
C PRO A 174 -16.74 29.68 14.68
N VAL A 175 -15.45 29.66 14.37
CA VAL A 175 -14.68 28.41 14.31
C VAL A 175 -13.88 28.29 15.60
N ASP A 176 -14.41 27.54 16.56
CA ASP A 176 -13.76 27.22 17.84
C ASP A 176 -12.70 26.11 17.70
N ASN A 177 -12.15 25.94 16.48
CA ASN A 177 -11.13 24.96 16.17
C ASN A 177 -9.91 25.66 15.57
N LEU A 178 -8.82 25.75 16.33
CA LEU A 178 -7.56 26.34 15.86
C LEU A 178 -6.92 25.55 14.71
N ALA A 179 -7.23 24.26 14.59
CA ALA A 179 -6.78 23.40 13.49
C ALA A 179 -7.63 23.54 12.23
N ALA A 180 -8.74 24.28 12.25
CA ALA A 180 -9.61 24.41 11.09
C ALA A 180 -8.90 24.95 9.85
N PHE A 181 -9.02 24.20 8.77
CA PHE A 181 -8.42 24.45 7.47
C PHE A 181 -6.90 24.66 7.49
N ARG A 182 -6.24 24.16 8.54
CA ARG A 182 -4.79 24.15 8.66
C ARG A 182 -4.20 22.96 7.92
N GLY A 183 -3.07 23.21 7.27
CA GLY A 183 -2.27 22.17 6.65
C GLY A 183 -1.26 21.60 7.65
N GLY A 184 -0.24 20.93 7.10
CA GLY A 184 0.86 20.39 7.88
C GLY A 184 1.57 19.30 7.10
N GLU A 185 2.06 18.29 7.82
CA GLU A 185 2.82 17.18 7.25
C GLU A 185 2.24 15.85 7.72
N CYS A 186 2.35 14.79 6.91
CA CYS A 186 1.98 13.44 7.31
C CYS A 186 3.03 12.44 6.82
N SER A 187 3.10 11.28 7.47
CA SER A 187 4.03 10.21 7.08
C SER A 187 3.71 9.64 5.72
N ASP A 188 2.42 9.52 5.42
CA ASP A 188 1.92 8.99 4.16
C ASP A 188 0.46 9.46 3.93
N TYR A 189 -0.01 9.33 2.70
CA TYR A 189 -1.40 9.42 2.32
C TYR A 189 -1.63 8.68 1.00
N SER A 190 -2.88 8.33 0.72
CA SER A 190 -3.17 7.48 -0.42
C SER A 190 -2.97 8.20 -1.77
N THR A 191 -1.93 7.80 -2.50
CA THR A 191 -1.57 8.37 -3.81
C THR A 191 -1.81 7.42 -5.00
N SER A 192 -2.34 6.22 -4.76
CA SER A 192 -2.51 5.19 -5.80
C SER A 192 -3.98 4.87 -6.03
N VAL A 193 -4.38 4.75 -7.30
CA VAL A 193 -5.74 4.30 -7.68
C VAL A 193 -6.06 2.88 -7.19
N TRP A 194 -5.03 2.07 -6.94
CA TRP A 194 -5.14 0.69 -6.50
C TRP A 194 -5.02 0.52 -5.00
N SER A 195 -4.70 1.60 -4.27
CA SER A 195 -4.74 1.58 -2.81
C SER A 195 -6.17 1.28 -2.34
N PRO A 196 -6.36 0.56 -1.22
CA PRO A 196 -7.69 0.39 -0.62
C PRO A 196 -8.46 1.71 -0.44
N HIS A 197 -7.73 2.82 -0.22
CA HIS A 197 -8.28 4.16 -0.06
C HIS A 197 -8.40 4.96 -1.37
N GLY A 198 -7.97 4.43 -2.52
CA GLY A 198 -7.95 5.16 -3.80
C GLY A 198 -7.04 6.39 -3.80
N ILE A 199 -7.16 7.29 -4.78
CA ILE A 199 -6.43 8.58 -4.72
C ILE A 199 -7.22 9.54 -3.82
N GLY A 200 -6.58 10.10 -2.80
CA GLY A 200 -7.23 11.08 -1.93
C GLY A 200 -6.74 11.03 -0.50
N HIS A 201 -7.56 11.51 0.43
CA HIS A 201 -7.35 11.35 1.88
C HIS A 201 -6.06 11.99 2.43
N ARG A 202 -5.75 13.19 1.93
CA ARG A 202 -4.70 14.08 2.44
C ARG A 202 -5.02 14.58 3.86
N LEU A 203 -3.99 15.12 4.51
CA LEU A 203 -4.08 15.66 5.88
C LEU A 203 -5.22 16.66 6.05
N GLU A 204 -5.46 17.50 5.04
CA GLU A 204 -6.46 18.57 5.12
C GLU A 204 -7.90 18.04 5.24
N TYR A 205 -8.18 16.78 4.90
CA TYR A 205 -9.48 16.17 5.20
C TYR A 205 -9.69 15.89 6.70
N ALA A 206 -8.62 15.90 7.50
CA ALA A 206 -8.71 15.85 8.96
C ALA A 206 -8.84 17.25 9.58
N THR A 207 -8.86 18.32 8.78
CA THR A 207 -8.95 19.70 9.28
C THR A 207 -10.01 20.52 8.54
N ASP A 208 -10.79 19.91 7.65
CA ASP A 208 -11.72 20.62 6.76
C ASP A 208 -13.09 20.93 7.40
N GLN A 209 -13.26 20.68 8.70
CA GLN A 209 -14.51 20.91 9.44
C GLN A 209 -15.65 19.99 8.97
N ASN A 210 -15.31 18.82 8.44
CA ASN A 210 -16.25 17.84 7.94
C ASN A 210 -15.88 16.43 8.44
N PRO A 211 -16.54 15.92 9.50
CA PRO A 211 -16.22 14.61 10.06
C PRO A 211 -16.62 13.42 9.16
N GLU A 212 -17.29 13.67 8.04
CA GLU A 212 -17.59 12.65 7.03
C GLU A 212 -16.41 12.34 6.10
N THR A 213 -15.43 13.24 6.05
CA THR A 213 -14.16 13.05 5.34
C THR A 213 -13.06 12.63 6.31
N TYR A 214 -11.92 12.18 5.79
CA TYR A 214 -10.79 11.77 6.61
C TYR A 214 -9.46 11.79 5.86
N TRP A 215 -8.39 12.08 6.59
CA TRP A 215 -7.04 11.64 6.22
C TRP A 215 -6.92 10.12 6.39
N ALA A 216 -6.21 9.46 5.47
CA ALA A 216 -5.94 8.03 5.57
C ALA A 216 -4.54 7.66 5.11
N ALA A 217 -3.95 6.70 5.82
CA ALA A 217 -2.68 6.07 5.51
C ALA A 217 -2.71 4.59 5.91
N ASP A 218 -1.91 3.75 5.26
CA ASP A 218 -1.87 2.30 5.51
C ASP A 218 -0.60 1.93 6.29
N HIS A 219 -0.60 0.73 6.89
CA HIS A 219 0.58 0.14 7.56
C HIS A 219 1.10 0.98 8.75
N PRO A 220 0.37 1.05 9.88
CA PRO A 220 0.84 1.75 11.08
C PRO A 220 2.18 1.20 11.59
N PRO A 221 3.00 2.02 12.27
CA PRO A 221 2.69 3.36 12.74
C PRO A 221 2.75 4.43 11.65
N VAL A 222 1.70 5.26 11.56
CA VAL A 222 1.60 6.40 10.64
C VAL A 222 1.11 7.62 11.40
N TRP A 223 1.43 8.82 10.91
CA TRP A 223 1.12 10.05 11.63
C TRP A 223 0.70 11.18 10.70
N LEU A 224 -0.10 12.10 11.25
CA LEU A 224 -0.30 13.44 10.70
C LEU A 224 0.07 14.49 11.75
N THR A 225 0.62 15.60 11.30
CA THR A 225 1.01 16.76 12.10
C THR A 225 0.34 17.99 11.52
N THR A 226 -0.61 18.56 12.23
CA THR A 226 -1.28 19.82 11.87
C THR A 226 -0.45 21.01 12.37
N ASP A 227 -0.18 21.98 11.50
CA ASP A 227 0.46 23.25 11.83
C ASP A 227 -0.62 24.34 12.05
N LEU A 228 -0.79 24.78 13.30
CA LEU A 228 -1.72 25.84 13.69
C LEU A 228 -1.35 27.21 13.12
N GLY A 229 -0.16 27.35 12.53
CA GLY A 229 0.36 28.53 11.83
C GLY A 229 1.10 29.53 12.72
N LYS A 230 0.99 29.40 14.04
CA LYS A 230 1.76 30.12 15.06
C LYS A 230 1.64 29.37 16.39
N VAL A 231 2.52 29.68 17.33
CA VAL A 231 2.41 29.18 18.71
C VAL A 231 1.16 29.77 19.37
N GLU A 232 0.28 28.90 19.85
CA GLU A 232 -0.91 29.20 20.64
C GLU A 232 -0.77 28.55 22.02
N ILE A 233 -1.51 29.07 23.01
CA ILE A 233 -1.71 28.36 24.28
C ILE A 233 -2.94 27.48 24.10
N ILE A 234 -2.76 26.16 24.12
CA ILE A 234 -3.83 25.17 23.93
C ILE A 234 -3.99 24.31 25.17
N GLY A 235 -5.23 23.87 25.45
CA GLY A 235 -5.55 23.00 26.59
C GLY A 235 -6.44 21.82 26.21
N LYS A 236 -6.93 21.78 24.97
CA LYS A 236 -7.86 20.74 24.50
C LYS A 236 -7.53 20.28 23.09
N VAL A 237 -7.50 18.96 22.90
CA VAL A 237 -7.47 18.34 21.58
C VAL A 237 -8.55 17.27 21.54
N ARG A 238 -9.38 17.26 20.50
CA ARG A 238 -10.32 16.18 20.21
C ARG A 238 -9.96 15.53 18.89
N ILE A 239 -9.87 14.21 18.91
CA ILE A 239 -9.61 13.40 17.72
C ILE A 239 -10.88 12.64 17.37
N THR A 240 -11.40 12.88 16.16
CA THR A 240 -12.49 12.09 15.60
C THR A 240 -11.90 11.19 14.53
N ASN A 241 -12.00 9.87 14.71
CA ASN A 241 -11.63 8.89 13.68
C ASN A 241 -12.87 8.45 12.88
N TYR A 242 -12.67 7.79 11.74
CA TYR A 242 -13.78 7.16 11.00
C TYR A 242 -14.53 6.14 11.89
N PHE A 243 -15.86 6.23 11.93
CA PHE A 243 -16.70 5.54 12.93
C PHE A 243 -17.88 4.74 12.35
N ALA A 244 -17.94 4.52 11.02
CA ALA A 244 -19.16 3.97 10.40
C ALA A 244 -19.34 2.44 10.49
N ASP A 245 -18.33 1.69 10.95
CA ASP A 245 -18.32 0.22 10.95
C ASP A 245 -17.86 -0.40 12.29
N GLU A 246 -18.21 0.25 13.41
CA GLU A 246 -17.94 -0.26 14.77
C GLU A 246 -16.46 -0.58 15.06
N ARG A 247 -15.53 0.09 14.36
CA ARG A 247 -14.10 -0.04 14.62
C ARG A 247 -13.66 0.81 15.82
N TYR A 248 -12.57 0.41 16.46
CA TYR A 248 -11.83 1.22 17.43
C TYR A 248 -10.39 1.43 16.95
N TYR A 249 -9.70 2.39 17.56
CA TYR A 249 -8.33 2.77 17.22
C TYR A 249 -7.46 2.86 18.47
N HIS A 250 -6.16 2.64 18.29
CA HIS A 250 -5.16 3.06 19.27
C HIS A 250 -4.20 4.08 18.64
N TYR A 251 -3.92 5.15 19.38
CA TYR A 251 -3.10 6.26 18.89
C TYR A 251 -2.59 7.13 20.04
N ARG A 252 -1.64 8.02 19.73
CA ARG A 252 -1.16 9.06 20.65
C ARG A 252 -1.41 10.44 20.07
N VAL A 253 -1.66 11.40 20.96
CA VAL A 253 -1.79 12.82 20.65
C VAL A 253 -0.62 13.55 21.30
N GLU A 254 0.12 14.26 20.47
CA GLU A 254 1.38 14.90 20.85
C GLU A 254 1.35 16.36 20.40
N VAL A 255 1.93 17.27 21.19
CA VAL A 255 2.00 18.70 20.86
C VAL A 255 3.44 19.19 20.89
N SER A 256 3.74 20.20 20.06
CA SER A 256 5.07 20.78 19.95
C SER A 256 5.00 22.25 19.59
N ALA A 257 5.95 23.05 20.09
CA ALA A 257 6.15 24.43 19.65
C ALA A 257 7.12 24.56 18.47
N ASP A 258 7.96 23.55 18.23
CA ASP A 258 9.11 23.61 17.31
C ASP A 258 9.12 22.50 16.24
N ASN A 259 8.13 21.60 16.25
CA ASN A 259 8.02 20.41 15.40
C ASN A 259 9.16 19.37 15.61
N ALA A 260 9.96 19.52 16.67
CA ALA A 260 11.12 18.67 16.96
C ALA A 260 11.01 18.00 18.34
N SER A 261 10.59 18.76 19.35
CA SER A 261 10.40 18.31 20.72
C SER A 261 8.91 18.11 20.99
N TRP A 262 8.52 16.89 21.35
CA TRP A 262 7.12 16.48 21.48
C TRP A 262 6.74 16.18 22.91
N THR A 263 5.55 16.65 23.32
CA THR A 263 4.92 16.30 24.59
C THR A 263 3.64 15.52 24.31
N THR A 264 3.52 14.30 24.83
CA THR A 264 2.28 13.52 24.76
C THR A 264 1.24 14.13 25.69
N VAL A 265 0.08 14.49 25.13
CA VAL A 265 -1.04 15.10 25.88
C VAL A 265 -2.28 14.20 25.94
N GLY A 266 -2.27 13.09 25.21
CA GLY A 266 -3.34 12.10 25.22
C GLY A 266 -2.92 10.80 24.54
N GLU A 267 -3.51 9.68 24.97
CA GLU A 267 -3.35 8.38 24.33
C GLU A 267 -4.67 7.63 24.36
N LYS A 268 -5.00 6.97 23.24
CA LYS A 268 -6.07 5.97 23.18
C LYS A 268 -5.44 4.58 23.14
N THR A 269 -5.65 3.82 24.21
CA THR A 269 -5.14 2.44 24.34
C THR A 269 -6.26 1.43 24.66
N ASN A 270 -7.49 1.91 24.80
CA ASN A 270 -8.67 1.07 25.05
C ASN A 270 -9.41 0.74 23.75
N ASP A 271 -10.26 -0.27 23.83
CA ASP A 271 -11.02 -0.79 22.69
C ASP A 271 -12.43 -0.16 22.58
N ALA A 272 -12.64 1.03 23.17
CA ALA A 272 -13.90 1.73 23.01
C ALA A 272 -14.07 2.19 21.55
N LEU A 273 -15.23 1.88 20.97
CA LEU A 273 -15.56 2.15 19.58
C LEU A 273 -15.38 3.63 19.22
N ALA A 274 -14.94 3.88 17.99
CA ALA A 274 -14.93 5.23 17.43
C ALA A 274 -16.37 5.73 17.32
N THR A 275 -16.58 7.02 17.62
CA THR A 275 -17.90 7.65 17.54
C THR A 275 -17.78 9.05 16.93
N ALA A 276 -18.90 9.60 16.47
CA ALA A 276 -18.98 10.97 15.98
C ALA A 276 -18.61 12.03 17.04
N ALA A 277 -18.61 11.68 18.33
CA ALA A 277 -18.20 12.59 19.41
C ALA A 277 -16.68 12.78 19.48
N GLY A 278 -15.90 11.85 18.91
CA GLY A 278 -14.44 11.80 19.05
C GLY A 278 -13.99 11.53 20.49
N ASP A 279 -12.68 11.36 20.67
CA ASP A 279 -12.06 11.30 21.99
C ASP A 279 -11.48 12.69 22.33
N LEU A 280 -11.94 13.28 23.43
CA LEU A 280 -11.47 14.58 23.93
C LEU A 280 -10.37 14.37 24.98
N TYR A 281 -9.25 15.06 24.79
CA TYR A 281 -8.14 15.14 25.72
C TYR A 281 -8.02 16.57 26.24
N GLU A 282 -8.11 16.72 27.56
CA GLU A 282 -7.90 17.98 28.27
C GLU A 282 -6.59 17.89 29.06
N PHE A 283 -5.75 18.91 28.96
CA PHE A 283 -4.42 18.94 29.56
C PHE A 283 -4.07 20.38 30.02
N PRO A 284 -3.05 20.56 30.88
CA PRO A 284 -2.64 21.90 31.31
C PRO A 284 -2.32 22.82 30.12
N PRO A 285 -2.68 24.11 30.17
CA PRO A 285 -2.39 25.06 29.10
C PRO A 285 -0.92 25.00 28.66
N THR A 286 -0.69 24.64 27.41
CA THR A 286 0.63 24.34 26.85
C THR A 286 0.85 25.18 25.60
N ALA A 287 2.03 25.78 25.47
CA ALA A 287 2.42 26.50 24.26
C ALA A 287 2.74 25.50 23.14
N ALA A 288 1.97 25.53 22.04
CA ALA A 288 2.17 24.65 20.90
C ALA A 288 1.78 25.32 19.58
N GLN A 289 2.50 25.01 18.53
CA GLN A 289 2.14 25.34 17.14
C GLN A 289 1.74 24.09 16.36
N TYR A 290 2.21 22.92 16.76
CA TYR A 290 2.02 21.66 16.05
C TYR A 290 1.26 20.66 16.93
N VAL A 291 0.29 19.98 16.32
CA VAL A 291 -0.44 18.87 16.94
C VAL A 291 -0.26 17.63 16.06
N ARG A 292 0.29 16.56 16.63
CA ARG A 292 0.51 15.29 15.95
C ARG A 292 -0.42 14.23 16.49
N VAL A 293 -0.98 13.45 15.57
CA VAL A 293 -1.71 12.21 15.88
C VAL A 293 -0.90 11.06 15.30
N THR A 294 -0.35 10.22 16.17
CA THR A 294 0.39 9.03 15.79
C THR A 294 -0.53 7.82 15.91
N MET A 295 -1.01 7.31 14.79
CA MET A 295 -1.93 6.17 14.69
C MET A 295 -1.15 4.86 14.75
N LEU A 296 -1.54 3.98 15.67
CA LEU A 296 -0.82 2.74 15.96
C LEU A 296 -1.59 1.49 15.55
N TYR A 297 -2.92 1.54 15.59
CA TYR A 297 -3.77 0.37 15.34
C TYR A 297 -5.21 0.79 15.01
N ASN A 298 -5.90 -0.05 14.24
CA ASN A 298 -7.36 -0.10 14.21
C ASN A 298 -7.84 -1.56 14.17
N SER A 299 -9.07 -1.79 14.62
CA SER A 299 -9.62 -3.14 14.81
C SER A 299 -10.12 -3.85 13.56
N ALA A 300 -10.27 -3.15 12.43
CA ALA A 300 -10.91 -3.67 11.23
C ALA A 300 -9.91 -4.11 10.14
N ASN A 301 -8.81 -3.37 9.96
CA ASN A 301 -7.81 -3.60 8.91
C ASN A 301 -6.50 -2.85 9.21
N TRP A 302 -5.64 -2.62 8.22
CA TRP A 302 -4.38 -1.90 8.40
C TRP A 302 -4.47 -0.37 8.13
N GLY A 303 -5.60 0.13 7.64
CA GLY A 303 -5.79 1.53 7.28
C GLY A 303 -6.10 2.43 8.48
N GLN A 304 -5.32 3.47 8.68
CA GLN A 304 -5.53 4.47 9.73
C GLN A 304 -6.33 5.64 9.18
N HIS A 305 -7.28 6.14 9.97
CA HIS A 305 -8.21 7.19 9.52
C HIS A 305 -8.39 8.25 10.60
N VAL A 306 -8.19 9.52 10.26
CA VAL A 306 -8.50 10.66 11.14
C VAL A 306 -9.45 11.59 10.39
N SER A 307 -10.68 11.68 10.89
CA SER A 307 -11.76 12.47 10.30
C SER A 307 -11.71 13.93 10.69
N GLU A 308 -11.34 14.25 11.93
CA GLU A 308 -11.17 15.64 12.36
C GLU A 308 -10.16 15.72 13.50
N VAL A 309 -9.24 16.67 13.40
CA VAL A 309 -8.40 17.17 14.48
C VAL A 309 -9.00 18.50 14.91
N TRP A 310 -9.50 18.53 16.15
CA TRP A 310 -10.05 19.72 16.76
C TRP A 310 -9.15 20.20 17.90
N VAL A 311 -8.80 21.48 17.91
CA VAL A 311 -7.85 22.07 18.87
C VAL A 311 -8.42 23.36 19.43
N ALA A 312 -8.38 23.53 20.75
CA ALA A 312 -8.82 24.74 21.43
C ALA A 312 -7.95 25.09 22.65
N GLN A 313 -8.19 26.30 23.16
CA GLN A 313 -7.51 26.87 24.33
C GLN A 313 -7.95 26.20 25.64
#